data_AF-A0A377BR61-F1
#
_entry.id   AF-A0A377BR61-F1
#
_cell.length_a   1.000
_cell.length_b   1.000
_cell.length_c   1.000
_cell.angle_alpha   90.00
_cell.angle_beta   90.00
_cell.angle_gamma   90.00
#
_symmetry.space_group_name_H-M   'P 1'
#
loop_
_entity.id
_entity.type
_entity.pdbx_description
1 polymer ?
#
loop_
_entity_poly.entity_id
_entity_poly.type
_entity_poly.pdbx_seq_one_letter_code
_entity_poly.pdbx_strand_id
1 'polypeptide(L)'
;MKKKLDQVQLMTLHASKGLEFPLCLQVGMEEGFLPHQSSIDEDNIDEERRLAYVGITRAQKELTFTLCKERRQYGELVRPEPSRFLLELPQDDLIWEQERKVVSAEERMQKGQSHLANLKAMMAAKRGK
;
A
#
# COMPACT_ATOMS: atom_id res chain seq x y z
N MET A 1 -23.85 -30.68 -1.55
CA MET A 1 -22.66 -29.83 -1.79
C MET A 1 -23.13 -28.48 -2.31
N LYS A 2 -22.76 -27.36 -1.68
CA LYS A 2 -23.08 -26.03 -2.23
C LYS A 2 -22.36 -25.86 -3.58
N LYS A 3 -23.11 -25.46 -4.61
CA LYS A 3 -22.55 -25.19 -5.95
C LYS A 3 -21.55 -24.05 -5.82
N LYS A 4 -20.29 -24.27 -6.22
CA LYS A 4 -19.27 -23.21 -6.27
C LYS A 4 -19.66 -22.28 -7.42
N LEU A 5 -19.97 -21.02 -7.10
CA LEU A 5 -20.30 -20.01 -8.10
C LEU A 5 -19.03 -19.59 -8.83
N ASP A 6 -19.11 -19.46 -10.15
CA ASP A 6 -18.01 -18.98 -10.98
C ASP A 6 -17.94 -17.45 -10.88
N GLN A 7 -17.29 -16.99 -9.81
CA GLN A 7 -17.19 -15.57 -9.47
C GLN A 7 -15.94 -15.30 -8.63
N VAL A 8 -15.49 -14.05 -8.66
CA VAL A 8 -14.44 -13.55 -7.77
C VAL A 8 -14.91 -13.65 -6.31
N GLN A 9 -14.02 -14.15 -5.44
CA GLN A 9 -14.27 -14.24 -4.01
C GLN A 9 -13.59 -13.05 -3.32
N LEU A 10 -14.39 -12.14 -2.76
CA LEU A 10 -13.90 -11.04 -1.93
C LEU A 10 -14.15 -11.35 -0.47
N MET A 11 -13.11 -11.29 0.35
CA MET A 11 -13.19 -11.59 1.78
C MET A 11 -12.09 -10.88 2.56
N THR A 12 -12.23 -10.84 3.88
CA THR A 12 -11.17 -10.40 4.78
C THR A 12 -10.08 -11.47 4.91
N LEU A 13 -8.86 -11.09 5.31
CA LEU A 13 -7.78 -12.06 5.59
C LEU A 13 -8.22 -13.10 6.64
N HIS A 14 -8.92 -12.67 7.69
CA HIS A 14 -9.46 -13.57 8.71
C HIS A 14 -10.41 -14.63 8.13
N ALA A 15 -11.30 -14.24 7.22
CA ALA A 15 -12.26 -15.15 6.60
C ALA A 15 -11.60 -16.13 5.60
N SER A 16 -10.37 -15.86 5.16
CA SER A 16 -9.62 -16.72 4.24
C SER A 16 -9.01 -17.96 4.93
N LYS A 17 -9.03 -18.04 6.26
CA LYS A 17 -8.40 -19.12 7.02
C LYS A 17 -8.94 -20.50 6.60
N GLY A 18 -8.04 -21.39 6.17
CA GLY A 18 -8.37 -22.74 5.72
C GLY A 18 -8.89 -22.84 4.28
N LEU A 19 -8.89 -21.73 3.54
CA LEU A 19 -9.21 -21.69 2.12
C LEU A 19 -7.93 -21.58 1.30
N GLU A 20 -7.99 -22.02 0.05
CA GLU A 20 -6.90 -21.88 -0.92
C GLU A 20 -7.48 -21.51 -2.29
N PHE A 21 -6.72 -20.71 -3.04
CA PHE A 21 -7.11 -20.21 -4.35
C PHE A 21 -5.92 -20.30 -5.32
N PRO A 22 -6.15 -20.61 -6.60
CA PRO A 22 -5.09 -20.60 -7.60
C PRO A 22 -4.38 -19.24 -7.67
N LEU A 23 -5.14 -18.15 -7.61
CA LEU A 23 -4.67 -16.77 -7.70
C LEU A 23 -5.23 -15.98 -6.52
N CYS A 24 -4.38 -15.20 -5.86
CA CYS A 24 -4.80 -14.30 -4.78
C CYS A 24 -4.33 -12.87 -5.06
N LEU A 25 -5.19 -11.91 -4.75
CA LEU A 25 -4.84 -10.49 -4.70
C LEU A 25 -4.97 -10.02 -3.25
N GLN A 26 -3.84 -9.68 -2.63
CA GLN A 26 -3.82 -9.10 -1.29
C GLN A 26 -3.68 -7.59 -1.40
N VAL A 27 -4.80 -6.90 -1.13
CA VAL A 27 -4.94 -5.47 -1.37
C VAL A 27 -4.68 -4.65 -0.12
N GLY A 28 -4.11 -3.45 -0.29
CA GLY A 28 -3.85 -2.51 0.80
C GLY A 28 -2.65 -2.89 1.67
N MET A 29 -1.56 -3.36 1.05
CA MET A 29 -0.31 -3.66 1.74
C MET A 29 0.42 -2.37 2.14
N GLU A 30 -0.08 -1.75 3.20
CA GLU A 30 0.29 -0.40 3.65
C GLU A 30 0.47 -0.36 5.17
N GLU A 31 1.41 0.44 5.64
CA GLU A 31 1.50 0.78 7.07
C GLU A 31 0.22 1.48 7.53
N GLY A 32 -0.29 1.06 8.70
CA GLY A 32 -1.57 1.53 9.25
C GLY A 32 -2.79 0.76 8.74
N PHE A 33 -2.66 -0.04 7.67
CA PHE A 33 -3.71 -0.93 7.16
C PHE A 33 -3.38 -2.41 7.39
N LEU A 34 -2.19 -2.85 6.99
CA LEU A 34 -1.61 -4.15 7.32
C LEU A 34 -0.09 -4.00 7.43
N PRO A 35 0.49 -3.86 8.64
CA PRO A 35 -0.17 -4.00 9.94
C PRO A 35 -1.17 -2.87 10.22
N HIS A 36 -2.29 -3.20 10.87
CA HIS A 36 -3.28 -2.22 11.29
C HIS A 36 -2.69 -1.25 12.33
N GLN A 37 -3.10 0.03 12.28
CA GLN A 37 -2.56 1.10 13.14
C GLN A 37 -2.62 0.75 14.64
N SER A 38 -3.72 0.17 15.12
CA SER A 38 -3.84 -0.24 16.53
C SER A 38 -2.77 -1.24 16.95
N SER A 39 -2.46 -2.21 16.09
CA SER A 39 -1.43 -3.22 16.37
C SER A 39 -0.03 -2.63 16.35
N ILE A 40 0.19 -1.55 15.58
CA ILE A 40 1.43 -0.77 15.63
C ILE A 40 1.54 -0.03 16.96
N ASP A 41 0.46 0.65 17.37
CA ASP A 41 0.44 1.47 18.58
C ASP A 41 0.57 0.62 19.86
N GLU A 42 0.03 -0.61 19.83
CA GLU A 42 0.09 -1.59 20.92
C GLU A 42 1.37 -2.46 20.89
N ASP A 43 2.27 -2.24 19.94
CA ASP A 43 3.47 -3.07 19.69
C ASP A 43 3.16 -4.57 19.52
N ASN A 44 1.98 -4.88 18.96
CA ASN A 44 1.50 -6.23 18.72
C ASN A 44 1.59 -6.62 17.23
N ILE A 45 2.76 -6.38 16.64
CA ILE A 45 3.01 -6.62 15.20
C ILE A 45 3.00 -8.11 14.85
N ASP A 46 3.31 -8.99 15.81
CA ASP A 46 3.43 -10.42 15.58
C ASP A 46 2.11 -11.08 15.15
N GLU A 47 0.97 -10.60 15.64
CA GLU A 47 -0.32 -11.13 15.22
C GLU A 47 -0.68 -10.69 13.80
N GLU A 48 -0.43 -9.43 13.44
CA GLU A 48 -0.60 -8.94 12.07
C GLU A 48 0.35 -9.64 11.08
N ARG A 49 1.56 -9.97 11.53
CA ARG A 49 2.54 -10.75 10.76
C ARG A 49 2.03 -12.15 10.48
N ARG A 50 1.43 -12.82 11.47
CA ARG A 50 0.75 -14.12 11.28
C ARG A 50 -0.42 -13.98 10.31
N LEU A 51 -1.18 -12.90 10.40
CA LEU A 51 -2.29 -12.64 9.48
C LEU A 51 -1.82 -12.46 8.04
N ALA A 52 -0.72 -11.72 7.83
CA ALA A 52 -0.08 -11.57 6.53
C ALA A 52 0.44 -12.92 5.99
N TYR A 53 1.08 -13.72 6.83
CA TYR A 53 1.51 -15.08 6.47
C TYR A 53 0.33 -15.99 6.07
N VAL A 54 -0.78 -15.92 6.80
CA VAL A 54 -2.01 -16.64 6.44
C VAL A 54 -2.49 -16.21 5.06
N GLY A 55 -2.51 -14.91 4.76
CA GLY A 55 -2.87 -14.37 3.45
C GLY A 55 -1.99 -14.89 2.31
N ILE A 56 -0.66 -14.84 2.52
CA ILE A 56 0.33 -15.32 1.55
C ILE A 56 0.09 -16.80 1.22
N THR A 57 -0.11 -17.62 2.25
CA THR A 57 -0.32 -19.07 2.11
C THR A 57 -1.73 -19.45 1.62
N ARG A 58 -2.56 -18.51 1.17
CA ARG A 58 -3.82 -18.82 0.45
C ARG A 58 -3.60 -19.01 -1.05
N ALA A 59 -2.52 -18.44 -1.59
CA ALA A 59 -2.20 -18.51 -3.00
C ALA A 59 -1.51 -19.84 -3.33
N GLN A 60 -2.00 -20.54 -4.35
CA GLN A 60 -1.38 -21.79 -4.82
C GLN A 60 -0.45 -21.59 -6.01
N LYS A 61 -0.68 -20.57 -6.85
CA LYS A 61 0.12 -20.32 -8.07
C LYS A 61 0.68 -18.90 -8.11
N GLU A 62 -0.16 -17.90 -7.90
CA GLU A 62 0.24 -16.50 -8.01
C GLU A 62 -0.37 -15.66 -6.89
N LEU A 63 0.45 -14.76 -6.35
CA LEU A 63 0.06 -13.79 -5.34
C LEU A 63 0.47 -12.40 -5.82
N THR A 64 -0.50 -11.51 -5.95
CA THR A 64 -0.28 -10.11 -6.27
C THR A 64 -0.58 -9.25 -5.05
N PHE A 65 0.34 -8.35 -4.71
CA PHE A 65 0.12 -7.34 -3.69
C PHE A 65 -0.23 -6.00 -4.32
N THR A 66 -1.12 -5.23 -3.69
CA THR A 66 -1.38 -3.85 -4.10
C THR A 66 -1.27 -2.89 -2.92
N LEU A 67 -0.79 -1.68 -3.20
CA LEU A 67 -0.79 -0.55 -2.27
C LEU A 67 -1.26 0.73 -2.99
N CYS A 68 -1.90 1.62 -2.25
CA CYS A 68 -2.39 2.89 -2.76
C CYS A 68 -1.28 3.95 -2.71
N LYS A 69 -1.17 4.76 -3.76
CA LYS A 69 -0.34 5.98 -3.73
C LYS A 69 -0.95 7.06 -2.82
N GLU A 70 -2.28 7.16 -2.86
CA GLU A 70 -3.10 8.05 -2.05
C GLU A 70 -4.36 7.28 -1.65
N ARG A 71 -4.73 7.36 -0.38
CA ARG A 71 -5.91 6.69 0.20
C ARG A 71 -6.78 7.73 0.88
N ARG A 72 -8.09 7.59 0.75
CA ARG A 72 -9.04 8.35 1.57
C ARG A 72 -9.42 7.55 2.80
N GLN A 73 -9.11 8.05 3.98
CA GLN A 73 -9.40 7.40 5.25
C GLN A 73 -10.01 8.42 6.21
N TYR A 74 -11.17 8.08 6.78
CA TYR A 74 -11.93 8.97 7.67
C TYR A 74 -12.17 10.39 7.12
N GLY A 75 -12.32 10.51 5.80
CA GLY A 75 -12.54 11.79 5.10
C GLY A 75 -11.25 12.50 4.67
N GLU A 76 -10.11 12.16 5.25
CA GLU A 76 -8.81 12.73 4.94
C GLU A 76 -8.09 11.95 3.83
N LEU A 77 -7.24 12.65 3.07
CA LEU A 77 -6.39 12.05 2.06
C LEU A 77 -5.00 11.80 2.66
N VAL A 78 -4.58 10.55 2.71
CA VAL A 78 -3.28 10.13 3.22
C VAL A 78 -2.43 9.51 2.12
N ARG A 79 -1.11 9.62 2.24
CA ARG A 79 -0.13 8.94 1.38
C ARG A 79 0.52 7.83 2.21
N PRO A 80 0.01 6.59 2.12
CA PRO A 80 0.51 5.51 2.96
C PRO A 80 1.91 5.08 2.51
N GLU A 81 2.70 4.62 3.47
CA GLU A 81 3.94 3.89 3.17
C GLU A 81 3.63 2.42 2.91
N PRO A 82 4.45 1.71 2.10
CA PRO A 82 4.30 0.28 1.90
C PRO A 82 4.38 -0.47 3.22
N SER A 83 3.59 -1.53 3.37
CA SER A 83 3.67 -2.44 4.52
C SER A 83 5.09 -2.95 4.72
N ARG A 84 5.58 -2.91 5.96
CA ARG A 84 6.85 -3.54 6.34
C ARG A 84 6.93 -5.01 5.95
N PHE A 85 5.79 -5.71 5.92
CA PHE A 85 5.75 -7.14 5.55
C PHE A 85 6.17 -7.39 4.10
N LEU A 86 6.03 -6.41 3.20
CA LEU A 86 6.56 -6.54 1.83
C LEU A 86 8.09 -6.49 1.80
N LEU A 87 8.71 -5.72 2.70
CA LEU A 87 10.16 -5.56 2.78
C LEU A 87 10.85 -6.75 3.45
N GLU A 88 10.10 -7.54 4.20
CA GLU A 88 10.57 -8.75 4.88
C GLU A 88 10.51 -10.00 4.00
N LEU A 89 9.80 -9.94 2.87
CA LEU A 89 9.80 -11.02 1.89
C LEU A 89 11.15 -11.15 1.20
N PRO A 90 11.49 -12.33 0.65
CA PRO A 90 12.64 -12.48 -0.23
C PRO A 90 12.50 -11.53 -1.43
N GLN A 91 13.36 -10.52 -1.51
CA GLN A 91 13.24 -9.47 -2.52
C GLN A 91 13.51 -9.98 -3.94
N ASP A 92 14.30 -11.05 -4.07
CA ASP A 92 14.56 -11.71 -5.36
C ASP A 92 13.32 -12.39 -5.95
N ASP A 93 12.32 -12.71 -5.12
CA ASP A 93 11.04 -13.29 -5.52
C ASP A 93 9.97 -12.23 -5.80
N LEU A 94 10.25 -10.95 -5.50
CA LEU A 94 9.31 -9.84 -5.67
C LEU A 94 9.57 -9.05 -6.95
N ILE A 95 8.50 -8.86 -7.72
CA ILE A 95 8.50 -7.99 -8.89
C ILE A 95 7.76 -6.70 -8.54
N TRP A 96 8.49 -5.59 -8.44
CA TRP A 96 7.91 -4.27 -8.24
C TRP A 96 7.58 -3.63 -9.59
N GLU A 97 6.28 -3.56 -9.95
CA GLU A 97 5.83 -2.97 -11.22
C GLU A 97 6.15 -1.47 -11.36
N GLN A 98 6.25 -0.75 -10.23
CA GLN A 98 6.61 0.66 -10.22
C GLN A 98 7.96 0.82 -9.53
N GLU A 99 9.00 1.16 -10.31
CA GLU A 99 10.20 1.77 -9.74
C GLU A 99 9.75 3.05 -9.02
N ARG A 100 9.72 3.02 -7.68
CA ARG A 100 9.77 4.25 -6.89
C ARG A 100 11.06 4.94 -7.30
N LYS A 101 11.01 5.91 -8.21
CA LYS A 101 12.13 6.84 -8.43
C LYS A 101 12.42 7.46 -7.08
N VAL A 102 13.54 7.05 -6.47
CA VAL A 102 14.09 7.73 -5.31
C VAL A 102 14.47 9.12 -5.78
N VAL A 103 13.56 10.07 -5.62
CA VAL A 103 13.81 11.47 -5.97
C VAL A 103 14.83 11.98 -4.97
N SER A 104 16.02 12.34 -5.45
CA SER A 104 17.12 12.78 -4.59
C SER A 104 16.71 14.01 -3.77
N ALA A 105 17.40 14.27 -2.66
CA ALA A 105 17.17 15.48 -1.87
C ALA A 105 17.32 16.75 -2.73
N GLU A 106 18.26 16.73 -3.68
CA GLU A 106 18.51 17.80 -4.64
C GLU A 106 17.34 17.98 -5.62
N GLU A 107 16.80 16.90 -6.19
CA GLU A 107 15.63 16.97 -7.08
C GLU A 107 14.36 17.45 -6.33
N ARG A 108 14.22 17.09 -5.04
CA ARG A 108 13.14 17.61 -4.18
C ARG A 108 13.30 19.12 -3.92
N MET A 109 14.52 19.57 -3.62
CA MET A 109 14.82 20.99 -3.42
C MET A 109 14.58 21.81 -4.71
N GLN A 110 15.01 21.32 -5.86
CA GLN A 110 14.79 21.99 -7.16
C GLN A 110 13.30 22.08 -7.51
N LYS A 111 12.52 21.01 -7.30
CA LYS A 111 11.06 21.04 -7.48
C LYS A 111 10.38 22.01 -6.50
N GLY A 112 10.81 22.06 -5.25
CA GLY A 112 10.30 23.02 -4.26
C GLY A 112 10.60 24.48 -4.64
N GLN A 113 11.83 24.75 -5.08
CA GLN A 113 12.25 26.09 -5.51
C GLN A 113 11.48 26.58 -6.74
N SER A 114 11.33 25.72 -7.76
CA SER A 114 10.54 26.05 -8.96
C SER A 114 9.06 26.27 -8.66
N HIS A 115 8.46 25.48 -7.76
CA HIS A 115 7.08 25.71 -7.32
C HIS A 115 6.91 27.06 -6.62
N LEU A 116 7.83 27.41 -5.72
CA LEU A 116 7.80 28.68 -5.00
C LEU A 116 8.01 29.87 -5.95
N ALA A 117 8.89 29.74 -6.94
CA ALA A 117 9.11 30.75 -7.96
C ALA A 117 7.83 31.02 -8.78
N ASN A 118 7.13 29.96 -9.20
CA ASN A 118 5.86 30.07 -9.92
C ASN A 118 4.77 30.73 -9.06
N LEU A 119 4.68 30.37 -7.78
CA LEU A 119 3.73 30.99 -6.83
C LEU A 119 4.01 32.48 -6.63
N LYS A 120 5.28 32.88 -6.49
CA LYS A 120 5.67 34.29 -6.41
C LYS A 120 5.33 35.05 -7.69
N ALA A 121 5.58 34.46 -8.86
CA ALA A 121 5.24 35.05 -10.14
C ALA A 121 3.72 35.26 -10.30
N MET A 122 2.90 34.28 -9.92
CA MET A 122 1.44 34.40 -9.93
C MET A 122 0.93 35.47 -8.97
N MET A 123 1.49 35.55 -7.76
CA MET A 123 1.14 36.57 -6.76
C MET A 123 1.51 37.99 -7.23
N ALA A 124 2.67 38.15 -7.87
CA ALA A 124 3.11 39.42 -8.43
C ALA A 124 2.21 39.87 -9.59
N ALA A 125 1.85 38.95 -10.49
CA ALA A 125 0.94 39.21 -11.60
C ALA A 125 -0.48 39.63 -11.13
N LYS A 126 -0.90 39.16 -9.95
CA LYS A 126 -2.22 39.48 -9.35
C LYS A 126 -2.24 40.81 -8.60
N ARG A 127 -1.07 41.34 -8.21
CA ARG A 127 -0.90 42.65 -7.54
C ARG A 127 -0.78 43.83 -8.50
N GLY A 128 -0.55 43.58 -9.79
CA GLY A 128 -0.45 44.59 -10.84
C GLY A 128 -1.78 44.91 -11.55
N LYS A 129 -2.92 44.53 -10.97
CA LYS A 129 -4.27 44.86 -11.45
C LYS A 129 -5.02 45.65 -10.39
#